data_AF-A0A941WGK3-F1
#
_entry.id   AF-A0A941WGK3-F1
#
_cell.length_a   1.000
_cell.length_b   1.000
_cell.length_c   1.000
_cell.angle_alpha   90.00
_cell.angle_beta   90.00
_cell.angle_gamma   90.00
#
_symmetry.space_group_name_H-M   'P 1'
#
loop_
_entity.id
_entity.type
_entity.pdbx_description
1 polymer ?
#
loop_
_entity_poly.entity_id
_entity_poly.type
_entity_poly.pdbx_seq_one_letter_code
_entity_poly.pdbx_strand_id
1 'polypeptide(L)'
;LYGRTAGVDNNGRINIRYHSRDRRRENTIYTPEGVALVSEKFRYHQQRQAVPGVDYICSSIALWGSPDSTALMDVIQTIVLEEGLPYPTFNGKWVKDPTSFMPDLQTYGNRYDSIASYAKQMGLKVINAYDQGFLVPDRANEGYLDGKDQSRKTYRFSDGNNLSHREYADLLAKDGLILGRTNITTSLAPGTKDCSPFPSDSVCVLHRHYLSEDISESDTLIYVDAPDYLNELIASDQFCPLNFVKIGKELIHFTGVSAEKPYRLLNVARGYWGTIPAVHGKGDAVDKLQATTCWGYQGLIPNLELQDEFARYYADVAGRSGLGLYDFDGQEFLFFNGMGGYSVKRFYRTMFDQAKKLNLPADIRFTGAGFSEGSWHYQSVWNVGGGKNIYDADLRVWGSTTSQGKDLRDVTYANYYPSSFGVNFPITAASTVEQYEHIEATAIGHGTTYFLKIGQDDVESCPQKYAIFNVIRTWEESRRANAFPTYIRKMLQNPALSWRLEKKADSSGWTLYQMENGQKGHSFDLKADGNVFCFVP
;
A
#
# COMPACT_ATOMS: atom_id res chain seq x y z
N LEU A 1 -6.69 -11.80 -4.07
CA LEU A 1 -7.49 -11.27 -2.94
C LEU A 1 -7.17 -12.04 -1.68
N TYR A 2 -6.88 -11.34 -0.58
CA TYR A 2 -6.72 -11.96 0.73
C TYR A 2 -8.10 -12.39 1.27
N GLY A 3 -8.55 -13.58 0.88
CA GLY A 3 -9.81 -14.17 1.33
C GLY A 3 -10.40 -15.17 0.34
N ARG A 4 -10.88 -16.31 0.83
CA ARG A 4 -11.76 -17.25 0.09
C ARG A 4 -13.20 -17.10 0.60
N THR A 5 -13.68 -15.86 0.64
CA THR A 5 -14.97 -15.50 1.24
C THR A 5 -16.15 -15.82 0.33
N ALA A 6 -15.96 -15.88 -0.99
CA ALA A 6 -16.97 -16.33 -1.92
C ALA A 6 -16.34 -17.09 -3.09
N GLY A 7 -17.09 -18.00 -3.70
CA GLY A 7 -16.68 -18.70 -4.90
C GLY A 7 -17.87 -19.18 -5.72
N VAL A 8 -17.65 -19.34 -7.01
CA VAL A 8 -18.64 -19.91 -7.94
C VAL A 8 -18.04 -21.19 -8.50
N ASP A 9 -18.78 -22.28 -8.45
CA ASP A 9 -18.32 -23.53 -9.06
C ASP A 9 -18.70 -23.62 -10.56
N ASN A 10 -18.25 -24.68 -11.23
CA ASN A 10 -18.50 -24.88 -12.66
C ASN A 10 -19.99 -25.03 -13.03
N ASN A 11 -20.87 -25.22 -12.04
CA ASN A 11 -22.32 -25.27 -12.22
C ASN A 11 -23.00 -23.93 -11.91
N GLY A 12 -22.23 -22.87 -11.65
CA GLY A 12 -22.75 -21.56 -11.29
C GLY A 12 -23.22 -21.45 -9.84
N ARG A 13 -22.92 -22.42 -8.96
CA ARG A 13 -23.36 -22.37 -7.56
C ARG A 13 -22.43 -21.48 -6.76
N ILE A 14 -23.03 -20.51 -6.08
CA ILE A 14 -22.32 -19.57 -5.20
C ILE A 14 -22.16 -20.21 -3.82
N ASN A 15 -20.93 -20.24 -3.30
CA ASN A 15 -20.65 -20.52 -1.90
C ASN A 15 -20.05 -19.28 -1.25
N ILE A 16 -20.45 -19.03 0.00
CA ILE A 16 -19.97 -17.90 0.78
C ILE A 16 -19.46 -18.42 2.12
N ARG A 17 -18.27 -17.97 2.52
CA ARG A 17 -17.60 -18.30 3.78
C ARG A 17 -17.36 -17.03 4.57
N TYR A 18 -18.10 -16.86 5.66
CA TYR A 18 -17.85 -15.83 6.65
C TYR A 18 -17.45 -16.46 7.98
N HIS A 19 -16.51 -15.82 8.67
CA HIS A 19 -16.02 -16.28 9.97
C HIS A 19 -16.10 -15.13 10.96
N SER A 20 -16.76 -15.34 12.09
CA SER A 20 -16.71 -14.47 13.25
C SER A 20 -15.87 -15.14 14.34
N ARG A 21 -15.20 -14.34 15.21
CA ARG A 21 -14.23 -14.87 16.18
C ARG A 21 -14.28 -14.12 17.50
N ASP A 22 -14.32 -14.88 18.59
CA ASP A 22 -14.17 -14.36 19.94
C ASP A 22 -12.68 -14.14 20.17
N ARG A 23 -12.27 -12.88 20.24
CA ARG A 23 -10.86 -12.50 20.43
C ARG A 23 -10.52 -12.26 21.89
N ARG A 24 -11.47 -12.43 22.82
CA ARG A 24 -11.25 -12.18 24.26
C ARG A 24 -10.34 -13.21 24.93
N ARG A 25 -10.06 -14.32 24.25
CA ARG A 25 -9.20 -15.40 24.75
C ARG A 25 -8.00 -15.55 23.85
N GLU A 26 -6.86 -15.87 24.47
CA GLU A 26 -5.70 -16.32 23.72
C GLU A 26 -6.00 -17.66 23.06
N ASN A 27 -5.36 -17.88 21.92
CA ASN A 27 -5.39 -19.18 21.26
C ASN A 27 -4.19 -19.35 20.34
N THR A 28 -3.71 -20.58 20.22
CA THR A 28 -2.73 -20.92 19.21
C THR A 28 -3.41 -21.01 17.85
N ILE A 29 -2.86 -20.31 16.87
CA ILE A 29 -3.28 -20.36 15.47
C ILE A 29 -2.13 -20.86 14.61
N TYR A 30 -2.46 -21.37 13.43
CA TYR A 30 -1.50 -21.76 12.40
C TYR A 30 -1.66 -20.79 11.21
N THR A 31 -0.65 -19.97 10.98
CA THR A 31 -0.73 -18.62 10.37
C THR A 31 -0.21 -18.51 8.94
N PRO A 32 -0.42 -17.34 8.28
CA PRO A 32 -1.26 -16.22 8.72
C PRO A 32 -2.73 -16.37 8.35
N GLU A 33 -3.60 -15.92 9.26
CA GLU A 33 -5.03 -15.89 9.04
C GLU A 33 -5.40 -14.87 7.94
N GLY A 34 -6.19 -15.29 6.94
CA GLY A 34 -6.64 -14.42 5.85
C GLY A 34 -5.65 -14.27 4.69
N VAL A 35 -4.43 -14.82 4.81
CA VAL A 35 -3.41 -14.73 3.77
C VAL A 35 -3.35 -16.05 3.00
N ALA A 36 -4.20 -16.20 1.98
CA ALA A 36 -4.29 -17.42 1.16
C ALA A 36 -3.02 -17.70 0.32
N LEU A 37 -2.08 -16.75 0.28
CA LEU A 37 -0.90 -16.76 -0.60
C LEU A 37 0.39 -17.18 0.10
N VAL A 38 0.36 -17.47 1.40
CA VAL A 38 1.55 -17.98 2.07
C VAL A 38 1.68 -19.46 1.73
N SER A 39 2.74 -19.79 0.98
CA SER A 39 3.18 -21.17 0.73
C SER A 39 3.10 -21.99 2.03
N GLU A 40 2.76 -23.28 1.93
CA GLU A 40 2.74 -24.19 3.10
C GLU A 40 4.03 -24.15 3.92
N LYS A 41 5.15 -23.76 3.28
CA LYS A 41 6.47 -23.61 3.89
C LYS A 41 6.61 -22.47 4.90
N PHE A 42 5.67 -21.53 4.97
CA PHE A 42 5.73 -20.40 5.92
C PHE A 42 4.51 -20.32 6.82
N ARG A 43 3.91 -21.48 7.09
CA ARG A 43 2.96 -21.62 8.19
C ARG A 43 3.73 -21.90 9.46
N TYR A 44 3.47 -21.10 10.46
CA TYR A 44 4.03 -21.23 11.81
C TYR A 44 2.90 -21.23 12.81
N HIS A 45 3.18 -21.73 14.00
CA HIS A 45 2.32 -21.56 15.13
C HIS A 45 2.51 -20.14 15.66
N GLN A 46 1.42 -19.58 16.18
CA GLN A 46 1.43 -18.29 16.83
C GLN A 46 0.42 -18.32 17.97
N GLN A 47 0.90 -18.02 19.17
CA GLN A 47 0.07 -17.73 20.32
C GLN A 47 -0.49 -16.31 20.16
N ARG A 48 -1.73 -16.23 19.69
CA ARG A 48 -2.38 -14.96 19.47
C ARG A 48 -2.82 -14.35 20.80
N GLN A 49 -2.48 -13.08 21.01
CA GLN A 49 -2.91 -12.32 22.19
C GLN A 49 -4.44 -12.25 22.31
N ALA A 50 -4.93 -12.17 23.54
CA ALA A 50 -6.32 -11.79 23.79
C ALA A 50 -6.53 -10.30 23.50
N VAL A 51 -7.74 -9.95 23.06
CA VAL A 51 -8.20 -8.58 22.82
C VAL A 51 -9.46 -8.35 23.67
N PRO A 52 -9.32 -7.70 24.83
CA PRO A 52 -10.45 -7.45 25.72
C PRO A 52 -11.59 -6.71 25.01
N GLY A 53 -12.83 -7.14 25.27
CA GLY A 53 -14.04 -6.51 24.73
C GLY A 53 -14.31 -6.76 23.25
N VAL A 54 -13.51 -7.57 22.55
CA VAL A 54 -13.69 -7.83 21.11
C VAL A 54 -14.17 -9.26 20.90
N ASP A 55 -15.48 -9.43 20.66
CA ASP A 55 -16.10 -10.70 20.32
C ASP A 55 -17.00 -10.61 19.07
N TYR A 56 -17.79 -11.66 18.81
CA TYR A 56 -18.74 -11.70 17.69
C TYR A 56 -20.21 -11.60 18.12
N ILE A 57 -20.49 -11.42 19.41
CA ILE A 57 -21.86 -11.33 19.90
C ILE A 57 -22.50 -10.09 19.28
N CYS A 58 -23.77 -10.20 18.88
CA CYS A 58 -24.52 -9.19 18.13
C CYS A 58 -24.04 -8.91 16.68
N SER A 59 -23.10 -9.69 16.14
CA SER A 59 -22.77 -9.61 14.70
C SER A 59 -23.90 -10.19 13.84
N SER A 60 -24.27 -9.48 12.77
CA SER A 60 -25.27 -9.92 11.78
C SER A 60 -24.69 -9.82 10.36
N ILE A 61 -25.26 -10.58 9.43
CA ILE A 61 -24.89 -10.56 8.01
C ILE A 61 -26.11 -10.17 7.20
N ALA A 62 -25.96 -9.19 6.33
CA ALA A 62 -26.93 -8.84 5.29
C ALA A 62 -26.38 -9.22 3.91
N LEU A 63 -27.24 -9.76 3.06
CA LEU A 63 -26.92 -10.10 1.68
C LEU A 63 -27.71 -9.19 0.73
N TRP A 64 -27.03 -8.63 -0.24
CA TRP A 64 -27.59 -7.71 -1.23
C TRP A 64 -27.28 -8.21 -2.64
N GLY A 65 -28.11 -7.82 -3.61
CA GLY A 65 -27.92 -8.16 -5.02
C GLY A 65 -28.37 -7.03 -5.93
N SER A 66 -27.62 -6.80 -7.00
CA SER A 66 -27.92 -5.81 -8.03
C SER A 66 -27.26 -6.19 -9.35
N PRO A 67 -27.67 -5.57 -10.48
CA PRO A 67 -26.81 -5.52 -11.66
C PRO A 67 -25.45 -4.88 -11.34
N ASP A 68 -24.40 -5.29 -12.04
CA ASP A 68 -23.05 -4.73 -11.86
C ASP A 68 -23.01 -3.22 -12.12
N SER A 69 -23.82 -2.73 -13.06
CA SER A 69 -23.86 -1.32 -13.46
C SER A 69 -24.30 -0.37 -12.32
N THR A 70 -25.00 -0.88 -11.31
CA THR A 70 -25.53 -0.11 -10.18
C THR A 70 -24.90 -0.51 -8.84
N ALA A 71 -24.11 -1.59 -8.81
CA ALA A 71 -23.62 -2.18 -7.57
C ALA A 71 -22.78 -1.21 -6.72
N LEU A 72 -21.81 -0.53 -7.34
CA LEU A 72 -20.88 0.34 -6.61
C LEU A 72 -21.54 1.64 -6.13
N MET A 73 -22.18 2.38 -7.03
CA MET A 73 -22.65 3.74 -6.76
C MET A 73 -24.06 3.79 -6.17
N ASP A 74 -24.91 2.79 -6.39
CA ASP A 74 -26.30 2.83 -5.89
C ASP A 74 -26.51 1.93 -4.67
N VAL A 75 -25.86 0.76 -4.63
CA VAL A 75 -26.04 -0.21 -3.53
C VAL A 75 -24.94 -0.09 -2.48
N ILE A 76 -23.67 -0.29 -2.87
CA ILE A 76 -22.55 -0.29 -1.92
C ILE A 76 -22.38 1.09 -1.28
N GLN A 77 -22.45 2.16 -2.06
CA GLN A 77 -22.36 3.54 -1.52
C GLN A 77 -23.47 3.82 -0.49
N THR A 78 -24.72 3.46 -0.81
CA THR A 78 -25.85 3.64 0.10
C THR A 78 -25.62 2.90 1.42
N ILE A 79 -25.21 1.63 1.35
CA ILE A 79 -24.87 0.84 2.55
C ILE A 79 -23.75 1.51 3.34
N VAL A 80 -22.69 1.97 2.68
CA VAL A 80 -21.56 2.63 3.36
C VAL A 80 -22.02 3.87 4.12
N LEU A 81 -22.90 4.68 3.53
CA LEU A 81 -23.42 5.89 4.17
C LEU A 81 -24.43 5.59 5.27
N GLU A 82 -25.41 4.71 5.02
CA GLU A 82 -26.47 4.38 5.97
C GLU A 82 -25.96 3.62 7.22
N GLU A 83 -24.95 2.76 7.04
CA GLU A 83 -24.32 1.99 8.13
C GLU A 83 -23.17 2.76 8.81
N GLY A 84 -22.88 4.00 8.37
CA GLY A 84 -21.81 4.82 8.94
C GLY A 84 -20.41 4.22 8.77
N LEU A 85 -20.20 3.46 7.70
CA LEU A 85 -18.90 2.88 7.35
C LEU A 85 -17.94 3.97 6.84
N PRO A 86 -16.62 3.71 6.81
CA PRO A 86 -15.67 4.72 6.40
C PRO A 86 -15.88 5.16 4.95
N TYR A 87 -15.98 6.48 4.76
CA TYR A 87 -16.20 7.13 3.47
C TYR A 87 -15.12 8.21 3.23
N PRO A 88 -13.84 7.83 3.06
CA PRO A 88 -12.80 8.80 2.80
C PRO A 88 -13.00 9.42 1.42
N THR A 89 -12.71 10.71 1.33
CA THR A 89 -12.77 11.45 0.08
C THR A 89 -11.38 11.74 -0.45
N PHE A 90 -11.34 12.03 -1.75
CA PHE A 90 -10.21 12.65 -2.40
C PHE A 90 -10.76 13.69 -3.36
N ASN A 91 -10.36 14.96 -3.18
CA ASN A 91 -10.94 16.10 -3.89
C ASN A 91 -12.48 16.17 -3.79
N GLY A 92 -13.01 15.90 -2.59
CA GLY A 92 -14.45 15.98 -2.31
C GLY A 92 -15.31 14.86 -2.90
N LYS A 93 -14.70 13.86 -3.57
CA LYS A 93 -15.39 12.67 -4.06
C LYS A 93 -14.94 11.43 -3.29
N TRP A 94 -15.82 10.45 -3.15
CA TRP A 94 -15.46 9.18 -2.51
C TRP A 94 -14.30 8.52 -3.24
N VAL A 95 -13.34 7.93 -2.52
CA VAL A 95 -12.19 7.26 -3.14
C VAL A 95 -12.56 6.05 -4.01
N LYS A 96 -13.80 5.57 -3.95
CA LYS A 96 -14.32 4.52 -4.84
C LYS A 96 -15.10 5.07 -6.03
N ASP A 97 -15.49 6.34 -6.01
CA ASP A 97 -16.14 6.97 -7.17
C ASP A 97 -15.15 6.96 -8.34
N PRO A 98 -15.48 6.32 -9.47
CA PRO A 98 -14.55 6.23 -10.59
C PRO A 98 -14.18 7.57 -11.23
N THR A 99 -14.99 8.62 -11.02
CA THR A 99 -14.66 9.99 -11.46
C THR A 99 -13.62 10.67 -10.55
N SER A 100 -13.26 10.03 -9.43
CA SER A 100 -12.13 10.42 -8.57
C SER A 100 -10.81 9.77 -8.97
N PHE A 101 -10.84 8.76 -9.86
CA PHE A 101 -9.65 8.05 -10.31
C PHE A 101 -8.79 8.98 -11.17
N MET A 102 -7.49 8.93 -10.95
CA MET A 102 -6.50 9.75 -11.62
C MET A 102 -5.11 9.15 -11.38
N PRO A 103 -4.15 9.26 -12.33
CA PRO A 103 -2.76 8.95 -12.10
C PRO A 103 -2.12 9.82 -11.03
N ASP A 104 -1.15 9.26 -10.33
CA ASP A 104 -0.30 9.99 -9.39
C ASP A 104 1.15 9.99 -9.93
N LEU A 105 1.99 10.93 -9.55
CA LEU A 105 3.40 10.94 -9.95
C LEU A 105 4.24 10.11 -8.98
N GLN A 106 5.24 9.39 -9.48
CA GLN A 106 6.28 8.79 -8.66
C GLN A 106 7.67 9.24 -9.12
N THR A 107 8.40 9.91 -8.23
CA THR A 107 9.68 10.56 -8.61
C THR A 107 10.88 9.61 -8.59
N TYR A 108 11.84 9.88 -9.48
CA TYR A 108 13.21 9.40 -9.39
C TYR A 108 14.22 10.47 -9.81
N GLY A 109 15.50 10.23 -9.51
CA GLY A 109 16.60 11.14 -9.87
C GLY A 109 16.91 12.19 -8.82
N ASN A 110 16.10 12.33 -7.78
CA ASN A 110 16.34 13.20 -6.62
C ASN A 110 16.60 14.68 -6.99
N ARG A 111 15.80 15.19 -7.92
CA ARG A 111 15.86 16.57 -8.42
C ARG A 111 14.44 17.12 -8.59
N TYR A 112 14.14 18.24 -7.91
CA TYR A 112 12.77 18.67 -7.67
C TYR A 112 12.38 20.02 -8.29
N ASP A 113 13.27 20.67 -9.06
CA ASP A 113 13.05 22.02 -9.62
C ASP A 113 11.73 22.13 -10.40
N SER A 114 11.40 21.11 -11.19
CA SER A 114 10.29 21.15 -12.15
C SER A 114 9.15 20.17 -11.84
N ILE A 115 9.30 19.30 -10.84
CA ILE A 115 8.32 18.23 -10.55
C ILE A 115 6.91 18.79 -10.29
N ALA A 116 6.82 19.86 -9.49
CA ALA A 116 5.55 20.54 -9.24
C ALA A 116 4.94 21.14 -10.52
N SER A 117 5.78 21.71 -11.39
CA SER A 117 5.36 22.26 -12.68
C SER A 117 4.82 21.18 -13.61
N TYR A 118 5.46 20.01 -13.66
CA TYR A 118 4.99 18.88 -14.45
C TYR A 118 3.61 18.40 -13.98
N ALA A 119 3.43 18.23 -12.67
CA ALA A 119 2.15 17.84 -12.08
C ALA A 119 1.02 18.79 -12.51
N LYS A 120 1.25 20.11 -12.38
CA LYS A 120 0.29 21.14 -12.79
C LYS A 120 0.00 21.08 -14.29
N GLN A 121 1.03 20.96 -15.12
CA GLN A 121 0.91 20.91 -16.58
C GLN A 121 0.13 19.68 -17.06
N MET A 122 0.24 18.55 -16.38
CA MET A 122 -0.56 17.35 -16.62
C MET A 122 -1.93 17.39 -15.95
N GLY A 123 -2.21 18.35 -15.06
CA GLY A 123 -3.45 18.40 -14.31
C GLY A 123 -3.58 17.28 -13.26
N LEU A 124 -2.45 16.76 -12.77
CA LEU A 124 -2.36 15.77 -11.70
C LEU A 124 -2.19 16.46 -10.34
N LYS A 125 -2.45 15.74 -9.26
CA LYS A 125 -2.49 16.33 -7.90
C LYS A 125 -1.48 15.78 -6.92
N VAL A 126 -0.96 14.57 -7.12
CA VAL A 126 -0.16 13.90 -6.10
C VAL A 126 1.23 13.58 -6.60
N ILE A 127 2.23 13.84 -5.77
CA ILE A 127 3.64 13.55 -6.01
C ILE A 127 4.11 12.59 -4.92
N ASN A 128 4.25 11.32 -5.25
CA ASN A 128 4.91 10.33 -4.40
C ASN A 128 6.43 10.44 -4.56
N ALA A 129 7.09 11.01 -3.55
CA ALA A 129 8.52 11.24 -3.52
C ALA A 129 9.29 9.94 -3.21
N TYR A 130 9.30 8.99 -4.14
CA TYR A 130 9.84 7.64 -3.94
C TYR A 130 11.36 7.63 -3.77
N ASP A 131 12.07 8.50 -4.48
CA ASP A 131 13.54 8.63 -4.41
C ASP A 131 14.10 9.19 -3.10
N GLN A 132 13.24 9.58 -2.16
CA GLN A 132 13.64 9.93 -0.80
C GLN A 132 13.80 8.68 0.11
N GLY A 133 13.68 7.47 -0.45
CA GLY A 133 13.83 6.19 0.28
C GLY A 133 12.57 5.79 1.05
N PHE A 134 12.50 4.58 1.60
CA PHE A 134 11.31 4.14 2.33
C PHE A 134 11.23 4.76 3.72
N LEU A 135 10.04 5.21 4.10
CA LEU A 135 9.74 5.54 5.49
C LEU A 135 9.49 4.25 6.28
N VAL A 136 10.11 4.13 7.45
CA VAL A 136 9.77 3.12 8.46
C VAL A 136 9.16 3.85 9.66
N PRO A 137 8.22 3.23 10.39
CA PRO A 137 7.69 3.86 11.59
C PRO A 137 8.79 3.99 12.65
N ASP A 138 9.14 5.22 13.01
CA ASP A 138 10.08 5.51 14.09
C ASP A 138 9.52 6.59 15.01
N ARG A 139 8.91 6.15 16.12
CA ARG A 139 8.28 7.05 17.08
C ARG A 139 9.29 7.91 17.86
N ALA A 140 10.60 7.75 17.69
CA ALA A 140 11.58 8.67 18.28
C ALA A 140 11.53 10.06 17.65
N ASN A 141 11.20 10.17 16.36
CA ASN A 141 11.14 11.46 15.68
C ASN A 141 9.82 12.22 15.93
N GLU A 142 8.85 11.59 16.62
CA GLU A 142 7.54 12.17 16.94
C GLU A 142 6.77 12.67 15.70
N GLY A 143 6.98 12.08 14.53
CA GLY A 143 6.38 12.50 13.27
C GLY A 143 7.10 13.65 12.55
N TYR A 144 8.22 14.15 13.06
CA TYR A 144 9.05 15.17 12.41
C TYR A 144 10.15 14.51 11.58
N LEU A 145 9.86 14.22 10.31
CA LEU A 145 10.80 13.52 9.41
C LEU A 145 12.13 14.26 9.22
N ASP A 146 12.16 15.58 9.38
CA ASP A 146 13.34 16.42 9.15
C ASP A 146 13.90 17.05 10.43
N GLY A 147 13.49 16.55 11.60
CA GLY A 147 13.74 17.19 12.88
C GLY A 147 12.68 18.25 13.23
N LYS A 148 12.53 18.55 14.53
CA LYS A 148 11.51 19.51 15.01
C LYS A 148 11.73 20.92 14.46
N ASP A 149 13.00 21.27 14.22
CA ASP A 149 13.43 22.52 13.60
C ASP A 149 13.46 22.45 12.06
N GLN A 150 13.12 21.30 11.48
CA GLN A 150 13.12 21.04 10.04
C GLN A 150 14.49 21.31 9.40
N SER A 151 15.58 21.14 10.15
CA SER A 151 16.94 21.44 9.70
C SER A 151 17.42 20.55 8.55
N ARG A 152 16.88 19.34 8.41
CA ARG A 152 17.21 18.43 7.30
C ARG A 152 16.44 18.82 6.03
N LYS A 153 17.18 19.25 5.01
CA LYS A 153 16.64 19.68 3.72
C LYS A 153 16.87 18.61 2.65
N THR A 154 15.95 17.64 2.55
CA THR A 154 16.12 16.44 1.71
C THR A 154 15.74 16.65 0.24
N TYR A 155 14.80 17.56 -0.05
CA TYR A 155 14.34 17.84 -1.41
C TYR A 155 15.30 18.78 -2.11
N ARG A 156 16.00 18.27 -3.13
CA ARG A 156 17.12 18.97 -3.77
C ARG A 156 16.67 19.84 -4.95
N PHE A 157 17.09 21.10 -4.91
CA PHE A 157 16.92 22.09 -5.97
C PHE A 157 18.28 22.54 -6.51
N SER A 158 18.35 22.85 -7.80
CA SER A 158 19.60 23.18 -8.50
C SER A 158 20.19 24.53 -8.07
N ASP A 159 19.35 25.42 -7.54
CA ASP A 159 19.73 26.73 -7.02
C ASP A 159 20.27 26.68 -5.57
N GLY A 160 20.27 25.50 -4.94
CA GLY A 160 20.71 25.28 -3.56
C GLY A 160 19.63 25.52 -2.50
N ASN A 161 18.42 25.96 -2.88
CA ASN A 161 17.30 26.19 -1.96
C ASN A 161 16.58 24.88 -1.60
N ASN A 162 17.33 23.93 -1.04
CA ASN A 162 16.79 22.63 -0.65
C ASN A 162 15.74 22.78 0.46
N LEU A 163 14.72 21.92 0.44
CA LEU A 163 13.58 21.99 1.34
C LEU A 163 13.45 20.72 2.20
N SER A 164 12.88 20.88 3.38
CA SER A 164 12.33 19.78 4.20
C SER A 164 11.00 19.28 3.61
N HIS A 165 10.47 18.16 4.12
CA HIS A 165 9.14 17.65 3.75
C HIS A 165 8.05 18.68 4.01
N ARG A 166 8.06 19.33 5.18
CA ARG A 166 7.07 20.35 5.53
C ARG A 166 7.14 21.54 4.59
N GLU A 167 8.31 22.11 4.37
CA GLU A 167 8.46 23.27 3.46
C GLU A 167 8.08 22.92 2.02
N TYR A 168 8.43 21.72 1.54
CA TYR A 168 8.06 21.30 0.19
C TYR A 168 6.56 21.02 0.08
N ALA A 169 5.95 20.38 1.08
CA ALA A 169 4.49 20.20 1.14
C ALA A 169 3.76 21.54 1.15
N ASP A 170 4.22 22.52 1.92
CA ASP A 170 3.61 23.85 1.97
C ASP A 170 3.79 24.62 0.64
N LEU A 171 4.92 24.43 -0.06
CA LEU A 171 5.12 24.94 -1.41
C LEU A 171 4.13 24.33 -2.40
N LEU A 172 3.98 23.00 -2.38
CA LEU A 172 3.06 22.24 -3.22
C LEU A 172 1.59 22.61 -2.96
N ALA A 173 1.22 22.82 -1.70
CA ALA A 173 -0.14 23.15 -1.29
C ALA A 173 -0.65 24.46 -1.90
N LYS A 174 0.23 25.42 -2.21
CA LYS A 174 -0.13 26.68 -2.90
C LYS A 174 -0.78 26.46 -4.27
N ASP A 175 -0.46 25.33 -4.89
CA ASP A 175 -1.00 24.91 -6.19
C ASP A 175 -2.01 23.75 -6.06
N GLY A 176 -2.43 23.43 -4.84
CA GLY A 176 -3.31 22.29 -4.55
C GLY A 176 -2.67 20.95 -4.89
N LEU A 177 -1.34 20.84 -4.79
CA LEU A 177 -0.60 19.60 -4.94
C LEU A 177 -0.34 18.95 -3.59
N ILE A 178 -0.25 17.62 -3.59
CA ILE A 178 -0.09 16.79 -2.39
C ILE A 178 1.24 16.05 -2.46
N LEU A 179 1.99 16.12 -1.37
CA LEU A 179 3.22 15.34 -1.19
C LEU A 179 2.89 13.97 -0.59
N GLY A 180 3.52 12.93 -1.13
CA GLY A 180 3.43 11.57 -0.63
C GLY A 180 4.76 10.87 -0.49
N ARG A 181 4.78 9.77 0.27
CA ARG A 181 5.96 8.92 0.48
C ARG A 181 5.55 7.45 0.50
N THR A 182 6.42 6.58 -0.01
CA THR A 182 6.31 5.13 0.17
C THR A 182 6.92 4.71 1.51
N ASN A 183 6.28 3.75 2.18
CA ASN A 183 6.68 3.32 3.51
C ASN A 183 6.62 1.80 3.67
N ILE A 184 7.41 1.25 4.60
CA ILE A 184 7.31 -0.14 5.01
C ILE A 184 6.36 -0.22 6.21
N THR A 185 5.09 -0.49 5.91
CA THR A 185 3.89 -0.25 6.71
C THR A 185 4.04 -0.38 8.22
N THR A 186 4.50 -1.53 8.73
CA THR A 186 4.67 -1.74 10.17
C THR A 186 5.99 -2.40 10.52
N SER A 187 6.99 -2.33 9.66
CA SER A 187 8.27 -2.97 9.96
C SER A 187 8.99 -2.21 11.08
N LEU A 188 9.28 -2.90 12.18
CA LEU A 188 10.17 -2.42 13.23
C LEU A 188 11.60 -2.59 12.73
N ALA A 189 12.04 -1.67 11.88
CA ALA A 189 13.35 -1.74 11.26
C ALA A 189 14.48 -1.57 12.29
N PRO A 190 15.66 -2.19 12.09
CA PRO A 190 16.82 -2.01 12.94
C PRO A 190 17.17 -0.51 13.11
N GLY A 191 17.46 -0.11 14.35
CA GLY A 191 17.80 1.28 14.69
C GLY A 191 16.61 2.21 14.96
N THR A 192 15.37 1.74 14.76
CA THR A 192 14.17 2.49 15.17
C THR A 192 13.89 2.33 16.66
N LYS A 193 13.22 3.33 17.27
CA LYS A 193 12.91 3.37 18.71
C LYS A 193 12.36 2.07 19.30
N ASP A 194 11.48 1.41 18.55
CA ASP A 194 10.74 0.25 19.02
C ASP A 194 11.45 -1.08 18.72
N CYS A 195 12.53 -1.07 17.92
CA CYS A 195 13.31 -2.24 17.54
C CYS A 195 14.65 -2.35 18.29
N SER A 196 15.50 -1.32 18.20
CA SER A 196 16.83 -1.35 18.81
C SER A 196 17.33 0.06 19.16
N PRO A 197 18.20 0.23 20.19
CA PRO A 197 18.88 -0.80 20.96
C PRO A 197 18.01 -1.49 22.02
N PHE A 198 16.82 -0.98 22.32
CA PHE A 198 15.92 -1.55 23.32
C PHE A 198 14.59 -1.97 22.67
N PRO A 199 14.41 -3.26 22.30
CA PRO A 199 13.19 -3.73 21.67
C PRO A 199 11.98 -3.51 22.59
N SER A 200 10.87 -3.12 21.97
CA SER A 200 9.61 -2.89 22.66
C SER A 200 9.08 -4.18 23.32
N ASP A 201 8.29 -4.02 24.38
CA ASP A 201 7.52 -5.14 24.96
C ASP A 201 6.24 -5.42 24.18
N SER A 202 5.87 -4.52 23.28
CA SER A 202 4.72 -4.64 22.40
C SER A 202 5.10 -5.17 21.00
N VAL A 203 6.15 -5.97 20.92
CA VAL A 203 6.48 -6.77 19.72
C VAL A 203 5.57 -8.01 19.68
N CYS A 204 5.19 -8.45 18.48
CA CYS A 204 4.41 -9.67 18.30
C CYS A 204 5.23 -10.90 18.68
N VAL A 205 4.87 -11.53 19.80
CA VAL A 205 5.43 -12.81 20.24
C VAL A 205 4.67 -13.95 19.57
N LEU A 206 5.40 -14.88 18.97
CA LEU A 206 4.85 -16.13 18.44
C LEU A 206 4.65 -17.13 19.57
N HIS A 207 5.70 -17.39 20.35
CA HIS A 207 5.67 -18.32 21.47
C HIS A 207 6.63 -17.87 22.56
N ARG A 208 6.34 -18.28 23.80
CA ARG A 208 7.20 -18.04 24.96
C ARG A 208 7.74 -19.36 25.49
N HIS A 209 9.05 -19.40 25.62
CA HIS A 209 9.82 -20.41 26.35
C HIS A 209 10.53 -19.74 27.53
N TYR A 210 11.32 -20.49 28.28
CA TYR A 210 12.06 -19.97 29.43
C TYR A 210 13.50 -20.45 29.44
N LEU A 211 14.40 -19.62 29.98
CA LEU A 211 15.80 -20.01 30.20
C LEU A 211 15.89 -21.15 31.22
N SER A 212 16.64 -22.19 30.88
CA SER A 212 16.89 -23.33 31.79
C SER A 212 18.05 -23.07 32.77
N GLU A 213 18.92 -22.11 32.45
CA GLU A 213 20.13 -21.76 33.18
C GLU A 213 20.36 -20.23 33.13
N ASP A 214 21.13 -19.70 34.08
CA ASP A 214 21.58 -18.30 34.04
C ASP A 214 22.56 -18.10 32.88
N ILE A 215 22.59 -16.91 32.28
CA ILE A 215 23.56 -16.53 31.24
C ILE A 215 24.17 -15.16 31.56
N SER A 216 25.50 -15.05 31.44
CA SER A 216 26.25 -13.78 31.47
C SER A 216 26.12 -13.01 30.15
N GLU A 217 26.71 -11.82 30.02
CA GLU A 217 26.71 -11.04 28.77
C GLU A 217 27.54 -11.67 27.64
N SER A 218 28.47 -12.57 27.97
CA SER A 218 29.38 -13.21 27.01
C SER A 218 29.01 -14.64 26.63
N ASP A 219 28.06 -15.25 27.35
CA ASP A 219 27.67 -16.63 27.08
C ASP A 219 26.98 -16.76 25.72
N THR A 220 27.33 -17.83 25.01
CA THR A 220 26.81 -18.17 23.68
C THR A 220 25.95 -19.42 23.68
N LEU A 221 25.95 -20.19 24.78
CA LEU A 221 25.09 -21.34 24.98
C LEU A 221 23.83 -20.88 25.70
N ILE A 222 22.72 -20.86 24.97
CA ILE A 222 21.42 -20.40 25.48
C ILE A 222 20.51 -21.62 25.63
N TYR A 223 20.38 -22.12 26.86
CA TYR A 223 19.55 -23.28 27.16
C TYR A 223 18.10 -22.89 27.43
N VAL A 224 17.17 -23.60 26.79
CA VAL A 224 15.72 -23.37 26.89
C VAL A 224 15.02 -24.59 27.49
N ASP A 225 13.83 -24.39 28.04
CA ASP A 225 13.04 -25.44 28.68
C ASP A 225 12.45 -26.45 27.68
N ALA A 226 12.03 -25.97 26.50
CA ALA A 226 11.47 -26.79 25.44
C ALA A 226 11.85 -26.30 24.02
N PRO A 227 11.84 -27.19 23.00
CA PRO A 227 12.19 -26.84 21.63
C PRO A 227 10.97 -26.45 20.78
N ASP A 228 9.75 -26.56 21.30
CA ASP A 228 8.51 -26.48 20.53
C ASP A 228 8.43 -25.19 19.70
N TYR A 229 8.19 -25.36 18.40
CA TYR A 229 8.05 -24.30 17.40
C TYR A 229 9.25 -23.36 17.18
N LEU A 230 10.35 -23.47 17.95
CA LEU A 230 11.53 -22.58 17.80
C LEU A 230 12.21 -22.71 16.43
N ASN A 231 12.15 -23.91 15.83
CA ASN A 231 12.68 -24.22 14.49
C ASN A 231 11.79 -23.74 13.33
N GLU A 232 10.57 -23.28 13.59
CA GLU A 232 9.69 -22.80 12.50
C GLU A 232 10.22 -21.49 11.91
N LEU A 233 10.18 -21.40 10.57
CA LEU A 233 10.67 -20.26 9.80
C LEU A 233 9.52 -19.31 9.46
N ILE A 234 9.83 -18.02 9.52
CA ILE A 234 8.82 -16.97 9.60
C ILE A 234 8.73 -16.11 8.32
N ALA A 235 9.70 -16.22 7.40
CA ALA A 235 9.78 -15.37 6.20
C ALA A 235 9.85 -16.17 4.89
N SER A 236 9.31 -15.58 3.82
CA SER A 236 8.97 -16.25 2.56
C SER A 236 10.12 -16.49 1.56
N ASP A 237 11.37 -16.20 1.92
CA ASP A 237 12.50 -16.46 1.03
C ASP A 237 13.44 -17.54 1.61
N GLN A 238 13.94 -18.40 0.73
CA GLN A 238 14.93 -19.43 1.08
C GLN A 238 16.32 -18.85 1.35
N PHE A 239 16.46 -17.52 1.32
CA PHE A 239 17.75 -16.82 1.25
C PHE A 239 18.08 -16.06 2.54
N CYS A 240 17.15 -15.94 3.49
CA CYS A 240 17.37 -15.16 4.70
C CYS A 240 16.39 -15.51 5.85
N PRO A 241 16.62 -16.60 6.61
CA PRO A 241 15.79 -16.95 7.76
C PRO A 241 15.99 -15.98 8.94
N LEU A 242 15.04 -15.07 9.12
CA LEU A 242 14.93 -14.18 10.28
C LEU A 242 14.34 -14.94 11.48
N ASN A 243 15.22 -15.51 12.31
CA ASN A 243 14.85 -16.24 13.51
C ASN A 243 15.38 -15.51 14.74
N PHE A 244 14.47 -14.90 15.50
CA PHE A 244 14.80 -14.09 16.65
C PHE A 244 14.12 -14.59 17.91
N VAL A 245 14.86 -14.55 19.02
CA VAL A 245 14.26 -14.50 20.35
C VAL A 245 14.57 -13.17 21.01
N LYS A 246 13.68 -12.71 21.89
CA LYS A 246 13.94 -11.63 22.83
C LYS A 246 14.04 -12.18 24.24
N ILE A 247 15.08 -11.78 24.97
CA ILE A 247 15.19 -12.00 26.42
C ILE A 247 15.37 -10.61 27.05
N GLY A 248 14.40 -10.18 27.86
CA GLY A 248 14.36 -8.81 28.37
C GLY A 248 14.39 -7.76 27.26
N LYS A 249 15.50 -7.03 27.15
CA LYS A 249 15.77 -5.99 26.12
C LYS A 249 16.89 -6.38 25.14
N GLU A 250 17.17 -7.66 25.02
CA GLU A 250 18.17 -8.17 24.09
C GLU A 250 17.51 -8.95 22.96
N LEU A 251 17.91 -8.67 21.72
CA LEU A 251 17.58 -9.50 20.57
C LEU A 251 18.71 -10.50 20.31
N ILE A 252 18.32 -11.76 20.15
CA ILE A 252 19.23 -12.87 19.86
C ILE A 252 18.78 -13.53 18.57
N HIS A 253 19.67 -13.57 17.57
CA HIS A 253 19.46 -14.34 16.35
C HIS A 253 19.99 -15.76 16.54
N PHE A 254 19.32 -16.75 15.95
CA PHE A 254 19.71 -18.15 16.00
C PHE A 254 19.24 -18.87 14.74
N THR A 255 19.84 -20.01 14.39
CA THR A 255 19.46 -20.75 13.16
C THR A 255 18.90 -22.15 13.39
N GLY A 256 18.80 -22.58 14.65
CA GLY A 256 18.07 -23.79 15.01
C GLY A 256 18.03 -24.05 16.52
N VAL A 257 17.37 -25.13 16.93
CA VAL A 257 17.40 -25.65 18.31
C VAL A 257 17.89 -27.10 18.31
N SER A 258 18.60 -27.51 19.37
CA SER A 258 19.08 -28.89 19.50
C SER A 258 17.93 -29.89 19.53
N ALA A 259 18.14 -31.06 18.91
CA ALA A 259 17.13 -32.11 18.83
C ALA A 259 16.91 -32.87 20.16
N GLU A 260 17.94 -32.88 21.02
CA GLU A 260 17.95 -33.61 22.28
C GLU A 260 18.26 -32.67 23.45
N LYS A 261 17.91 -33.13 24.66
CA LYS A 261 18.18 -32.43 25.92
C LYS A 261 19.68 -32.42 26.25
N PRO A 262 20.19 -31.38 26.96
CA PRO A 262 19.50 -30.13 27.28
C PRO A 262 19.26 -29.30 26.02
N TYR A 263 18.04 -28.78 25.86
CA TYR A 263 17.66 -28.02 24.67
C TYR A 263 18.39 -26.67 24.66
N ARG A 264 18.97 -26.30 23.52
CA ARG A 264 19.65 -25.02 23.34
C ARG A 264 19.46 -24.44 21.96
N LEU A 265 19.53 -23.12 21.88
CA LEU A 265 19.61 -22.41 20.60
C LEU A 265 20.98 -22.67 19.94
N LEU A 266 20.99 -22.78 18.61
CA LEU A 266 22.15 -23.09 17.78
C LEU A 266 22.54 -21.89 16.92
N ASN A 267 23.86 -21.72 16.72
CA ASN A 267 24.46 -20.63 15.94
C ASN A 267 23.95 -19.25 16.38
N VAL A 268 24.05 -19.03 17.69
CA VAL A 268 23.53 -17.86 18.38
C VAL A 268 24.39 -16.63 18.07
N ALA A 269 23.73 -15.52 17.73
CA ALA A 269 24.30 -14.18 17.71
C ALA A 269 23.52 -13.27 18.65
N ARG A 270 24.17 -12.90 19.75
CA ARG A 270 23.64 -12.00 20.79
C ARG A 270 23.84 -10.54 20.45
N GLY A 271 23.06 -9.67 21.09
CA GLY A 271 23.09 -8.23 20.80
C GLY A 271 22.74 -7.90 19.34
N TYR A 272 21.89 -8.73 18.72
CA TYR A 272 21.58 -8.59 17.31
C TYR A 272 20.91 -7.24 17.04
N TRP A 273 21.15 -6.69 15.84
CA TRP A 273 20.71 -5.34 15.44
C TRP A 273 21.11 -4.21 16.41
N GLY A 274 22.24 -4.38 17.11
CA GLY A 274 22.79 -3.38 18.02
C GLY A 274 22.06 -3.30 19.36
N THR A 275 21.29 -4.33 19.72
CA THR A 275 20.83 -4.49 21.11
C THR A 275 22.02 -4.86 22.01
N ILE A 276 21.87 -4.67 23.32
CA ILE A 276 22.98 -4.82 24.27
C ILE A 276 22.87 -6.18 24.96
N PRO A 277 23.87 -7.08 24.82
CA PRO A 277 23.92 -8.31 25.61
C PRO A 277 23.88 -8.01 27.10
N ALA A 278 23.03 -8.74 27.84
CA ALA A 278 22.84 -8.55 29.27
C ALA A 278 22.95 -9.88 30.04
N VAL A 279 23.07 -9.79 31.37
CA VAL A 279 22.88 -10.94 32.24
C VAL A 279 21.38 -11.27 32.29
N HIS A 280 21.03 -12.55 32.14
CA HIS A 280 19.66 -13.03 32.30
C HIS A 280 19.63 -14.22 33.24
N GLY A 281 18.58 -14.31 34.04
CA GLY A 281 18.39 -15.37 35.02
C GLY A 281 17.66 -16.58 34.43
N LYS A 282 17.90 -17.74 35.02
CA LYS A 282 17.08 -18.92 34.84
C LYS A 282 15.61 -18.58 35.09
N GLY A 283 14.75 -19.01 34.18
CA GLY A 283 13.32 -18.72 34.21
C GLY A 283 12.92 -17.41 33.53
N ASP A 284 13.88 -16.60 33.05
CA ASP A 284 13.55 -15.45 32.21
C ASP A 284 12.91 -15.90 30.90
N ALA A 285 11.95 -15.10 30.41
CA ALA A 285 11.21 -15.40 29.21
C ALA A 285 12.10 -15.31 27.96
N VAL A 286 12.03 -16.36 27.14
CA VAL A 286 12.63 -16.44 25.81
C VAL A 286 11.50 -16.35 24.79
N ASP A 287 11.22 -15.12 24.36
CA ASP A 287 10.11 -14.82 23.45
C ASP A 287 10.54 -15.00 22.00
N LYS A 288 10.04 -16.04 21.32
CA LYS A 288 10.18 -16.17 19.86
C LYS A 288 9.37 -15.06 19.20
N LEU A 289 10.02 -14.23 18.41
CA LEU A 289 9.38 -13.07 17.81
C LEU A 289 8.94 -13.33 16.38
N GLN A 290 7.86 -12.67 16.00
CA GLN A 290 7.43 -12.52 14.62
C GLN A 290 8.31 -11.49 13.90
N ALA A 291 8.69 -11.78 12.66
CA ALA A 291 9.55 -10.94 11.83
C ALA A 291 8.95 -10.70 10.44
N THR A 292 9.50 -9.74 9.70
CA THR A 292 9.11 -9.43 8.33
C THR A 292 9.84 -10.32 7.32
N THR A 293 10.55 -9.73 6.36
CA THR A 293 11.45 -10.38 5.38
C THR A 293 12.70 -9.53 5.24
N CYS A 294 13.73 -10.01 4.54
CA CYS A 294 15.02 -9.34 4.47
C CYS A 294 15.07 -8.15 3.49
N TRP A 295 16.27 -7.60 3.29
CA TRP A 295 16.53 -6.43 2.45
C TRP A 295 15.86 -5.16 3.00
N GLY A 296 15.20 -4.38 2.14
CA GLY A 296 14.53 -3.14 2.53
C GLY A 296 13.35 -3.31 3.51
N TYR A 297 12.94 -4.55 3.78
CA TYR A 297 11.78 -4.86 4.63
C TYR A 297 12.16 -5.31 6.04
N GLN A 298 13.44 -5.54 6.31
CA GLN A 298 13.90 -6.20 7.56
C GLN A 298 13.38 -5.50 8.81
N GLY A 299 12.86 -6.30 9.74
CA GLY A 299 12.34 -5.82 11.02
C GLY A 299 11.48 -6.85 11.75
N LEU A 300 11.02 -6.44 12.93
CA LEU A 300 10.04 -7.19 13.72
C LEU A 300 8.61 -6.75 13.37
N ILE A 301 7.63 -7.53 13.79
CA ILE A 301 6.21 -7.18 13.66
C ILE A 301 5.67 -6.66 15.01
N PRO A 302 4.88 -5.57 15.03
CA PRO A 302 4.26 -5.09 16.26
C PRO A 302 3.11 -6.01 16.68
N ASN A 303 2.83 -6.03 17.98
CA ASN A 303 1.54 -6.52 18.48
C ASN A 303 0.42 -5.52 18.09
N LEU A 304 -0.84 -5.79 18.45
CA LEU A 304 -1.95 -4.89 18.06
C LEU A 304 -1.82 -3.48 18.64
N GLU A 305 -1.39 -3.36 19.90
CA GLU A 305 -1.30 -2.06 20.59
C GLU A 305 -0.21 -1.17 19.99
N LEU A 306 0.97 -1.73 19.68
CA LEU A 306 2.03 -0.97 19.02
C LEU A 306 1.67 -0.64 17.57
N GLN A 307 0.93 -1.51 16.89
CA GLN A 307 0.40 -1.19 15.56
C GLN A 307 -0.55 0.02 15.61
N ASP A 308 -1.39 0.12 16.64
CA ASP A 308 -2.24 1.32 16.84
C ASP A 308 -1.39 2.58 17.07
N GLU A 309 -0.25 2.48 17.77
CA GLU A 309 0.69 3.60 17.91
C GLU A 309 1.35 3.97 16.57
N PHE A 310 1.64 3.01 15.71
CA PHE A 310 2.14 3.29 14.36
C PHE A 310 1.09 3.95 13.48
N ALA A 311 -0.17 3.54 13.58
CA ALA A 311 -1.28 4.21 12.92
C ALA A 311 -1.39 5.69 13.34
N ARG A 312 -1.30 5.96 14.66
CA ARG A 312 -1.26 7.34 15.19
C ARG A 312 -0.04 8.10 14.68
N TYR A 313 1.13 7.47 14.70
CA TYR A 313 2.38 8.05 14.20
C TYR A 313 2.27 8.49 12.74
N TYR A 314 1.66 7.70 11.85
CA TYR A 314 1.48 8.11 10.46
C TYR A 314 0.53 9.31 10.31
N ALA A 315 -0.48 9.44 11.16
CA ALA A 315 -1.29 10.66 11.21
C ALA A 315 -0.47 11.86 11.74
N ASP A 316 0.39 11.65 12.76
CA ASP A 316 1.30 12.70 13.24
C ASP A 316 2.31 13.12 12.16
N VAL A 317 2.87 12.18 11.40
CA VAL A 317 3.76 12.47 10.25
C VAL A 317 3.03 13.29 9.19
N ALA A 318 1.79 12.93 8.85
CA ALA A 318 0.97 13.71 7.92
C ALA A 318 0.79 15.15 8.42
N GLY A 319 0.46 15.31 9.71
CA GLY A 319 0.23 16.61 10.33
C GLY A 319 1.48 17.45 10.60
N ARG A 320 2.65 16.83 10.79
CA ARG A 320 3.89 17.54 11.17
C ARG A 320 4.82 17.73 9.97
N SER A 321 4.89 16.76 9.07
CA SER A 321 5.71 16.78 7.85
C SER A 321 4.93 17.05 6.56
N GLY A 322 3.60 17.20 6.61
CA GLY A 322 2.79 17.66 5.48
C GLY A 322 2.47 16.60 4.44
N LEU A 323 2.58 15.31 4.79
CA LEU A 323 2.24 14.22 3.88
C LEU A 323 0.71 14.10 3.75
N GLY A 324 0.22 14.01 2.51
CA GLY A 324 -1.18 13.71 2.18
C GLY A 324 -1.35 12.43 1.36
N LEU A 325 -0.26 11.74 1.01
CA LEU A 325 -0.31 10.38 0.47
C LEU A 325 0.69 9.44 1.15
N TYR A 326 0.23 8.23 1.46
CA TYR A 326 1.08 7.08 1.78
C TYR A 326 0.98 6.00 0.72
N ASP A 327 2.11 5.43 0.34
CA ASP A 327 2.16 4.20 -0.46
C ASP A 327 2.66 3.07 0.44
N PHE A 328 1.70 2.33 1.01
CA PHE A 328 1.93 1.31 2.03
C PHE A 328 2.50 0.04 1.40
N ASP A 329 3.83 -0.02 1.28
CA ASP A 329 4.55 -1.24 0.95
C ASP A 329 4.69 -2.13 2.20
N GLY A 330 4.80 -3.44 2.03
CA GLY A 330 4.72 -4.40 3.14
C GLY A 330 3.41 -4.30 3.93
N GLN A 331 2.30 -3.91 3.30
CA GLN A 331 0.98 -3.80 3.92
C GLN A 331 0.50 -5.14 4.50
N GLU A 332 1.02 -6.25 3.97
CA GLU A 332 0.82 -7.62 4.43
C GLU A 332 1.27 -7.83 5.88
N PHE A 333 2.18 -6.98 6.38
CA PHE A 333 2.66 -7.04 7.77
C PHE A 333 1.54 -6.73 8.78
N LEU A 334 0.49 -6.02 8.37
CA LEU A 334 -0.72 -5.81 9.18
C LEU A 334 -1.44 -7.13 9.51
N PHE A 335 -1.19 -8.22 8.77
CA PHE A 335 -1.79 -9.53 9.03
C PHE A 335 -0.93 -10.40 9.97
N PHE A 336 0.35 -10.07 10.14
CA PHE A 336 1.34 -10.96 10.76
C PHE A 336 1.21 -11.02 12.29
N ASN A 337 0.42 -10.12 12.90
CA ASN A 337 0.02 -10.22 14.30
C ASN A 337 -1.11 -11.26 14.55
N GLY A 338 -1.54 -11.99 13.51
CA GLY A 338 -2.47 -13.11 13.64
C GLY A 338 -3.95 -12.75 13.72
N MET A 339 -4.30 -11.47 13.54
CA MET A 339 -5.68 -10.97 13.69
C MET A 339 -6.44 -10.85 12.37
N GLY A 340 -5.79 -11.12 11.24
CA GLY A 340 -6.37 -11.05 9.90
C GLY A 340 -6.88 -9.64 9.57
N GLY A 341 -7.98 -9.58 8.80
CA GLY A 341 -8.59 -8.30 8.38
C GLY A 341 -9.00 -7.36 9.53
N TYR A 342 -9.21 -7.87 10.75
CA TYR A 342 -9.49 -7.04 11.92
C TYR A 342 -8.35 -6.06 12.23
N SER A 343 -7.10 -6.54 12.16
CA SER A 343 -5.91 -5.72 12.40
C SER A 343 -5.79 -4.61 11.35
N VAL A 344 -6.01 -4.94 10.08
CA VAL A 344 -5.96 -3.99 8.96
C VAL A 344 -7.00 -2.87 9.15
N LYS A 345 -8.26 -3.22 9.45
CA LYS A 345 -9.32 -2.22 9.70
C LYS A 345 -8.98 -1.32 10.87
N ARG A 346 -8.50 -1.91 11.96
CA ARG A 346 -8.16 -1.19 13.19
C ARG A 346 -7.03 -0.20 12.94
N PHE A 347 -5.99 -0.59 12.20
CA PHE A 347 -4.89 0.32 11.80
C PHE A 347 -5.43 1.55 11.07
N TYR A 348 -6.17 1.36 9.98
CA TYR A 348 -6.69 2.49 9.20
C TYR A 348 -7.69 3.33 10.00
N ARG A 349 -8.59 2.70 10.77
CA ARG A 349 -9.53 3.45 11.62
C ARG A 349 -8.79 4.32 12.63
N THR A 350 -7.81 3.76 13.32
CA THR A 350 -6.99 4.49 14.31
C THR A 350 -6.25 5.66 13.66
N MET A 351 -5.66 5.46 12.48
CA MET A 351 -4.95 6.52 11.75
C MET A 351 -5.90 7.66 11.36
N PHE A 352 -7.07 7.35 10.80
CA PHE A 352 -8.04 8.36 10.39
C PHE A 352 -8.68 9.08 11.59
N ASP A 353 -8.96 8.38 12.68
CA ASP A 353 -9.46 9.00 13.91
C ASP A 353 -8.41 9.94 14.52
N GLN A 354 -7.11 9.60 14.45
CA GLN A 354 -6.04 10.51 14.86
C GLN A 354 -5.89 11.70 13.91
N ALA A 355 -5.94 11.49 12.60
CA ALA A 355 -5.91 12.56 11.61
C ALA A 355 -7.04 13.57 11.84
N LYS A 356 -8.25 13.08 12.16
CA LYS A 356 -9.39 13.92 12.54
C LYS A 356 -9.12 14.75 13.80
N LYS A 357 -8.53 14.18 14.84
CA LYS A 357 -8.14 14.92 16.06
C LYS A 357 -7.11 16.02 15.79
N LEU A 358 -6.22 15.79 14.83
CA LEU A 358 -5.21 16.76 14.38
C LEU A 358 -5.77 17.80 13.41
N ASN A 359 -7.07 17.75 13.08
CA ASN A 359 -7.72 18.59 12.06
C ASN A 359 -7.02 18.54 10.70
N LEU A 360 -6.47 17.37 10.34
CA LEU A 360 -5.93 17.19 9.00
C LEU A 360 -7.07 17.21 7.97
N PRO A 361 -6.80 17.67 6.75
CA PRO A 361 -7.75 17.51 5.66
C PRO A 361 -8.19 16.04 5.58
N ALA A 362 -9.48 15.79 5.33
CA ALA A 362 -10.06 14.44 5.30
C ALA A 362 -9.53 13.55 4.15
N ASP A 363 -8.60 14.07 3.35
CA ASP A 363 -8.12 13.50 2.09
C ASP A 363 -6.72 12.86 2.21
N ILE A 364 -6.37 12.23 3.36
CA ILE A 364 -5.16 11.39 3.39
C ILE A 364 -5.40 10.20 2.46
N ARG A 365 -4.85 10.32 1.25
CA ARG A 365 -4.89 9.28 0.23
C ARG A 365 -3.90 8.21 0.62
N PHE A 366 -4.22 6.96 0.30
CA PHE A 366 -3.15 5.97 0.28
C PHE A 366 -3.36 4.88 -0.75
N THR A 367 -2.22 4.38 -1.19
CA THR A 367 -2.07 3.18 -1.99
C THR A 367 -1.46 2.09 -1.10
N GLY A 368 -1.51 0.84 -1.53
CA GLY A 368 -0.91 -0.24 -0.76
C GLY A 368 -0.56 -1.43 -1.63
N ALA A 369 0.40 -2.24 -1.19
CA ALA A 369 0.87 -3.45 -1.86
C ALA A 369 -0.13 -4.63 -1.72
N GLY A 370 -1.01 -4.57 -0.72
CA GLY A 370 -2.07 -5.54 -0.49
C GLY A 370 -3.45 -5.01 -0.89
N PHE A 371 -4.37 -5.94 -1.13
CA PHE A 371 -5.79 -5.61 -1.26
C PHE A 371 -6.64 -6.62 -0.52
N SER A 372 -7.36 -6.12 0.49
CA SER A 372 -8.15 -6.92 1.41
C SER A 372 -9.42 -6.20 1.81
N GLU A 373 -10.38 -6.97 2.30
CA GLU A 373 -11.59 -6.45 2.93
C GLU A 373 -11.27 -5.45 4.05
N GLY A 374 -10.16 -5.64 4.77
CA GLY A 374 -9.77 -4.77 5.88
C GLY A 374 -9.24 -3.40 5.47
N SER A 375 -8.73 -3.25 4.24
CA SER A 375 -8.26 -1.97 3.71
C SER A 375 -9.23 -1.34 2.71
N TRP A 376 -10.19 -2.10 2.17
CA TRP A 376 -11.05 -1.71 1.06
C TRP A 376 -11.68 -0.32 1.22
N HIS A 377 -12.34 -0.04 2.36
CA HIS A 377 -13.03 1.25 2.57
C HIS A 377 -12.12 2.47 2.48
N TYR A 378 -10.87 2.29 2.87
CA TYR A 378 -9.92 3.38 3.04
C TYR A 378 -8.96 3.54 1.86
N GLN A 379 -8.52 2.42 1.27
CA GLN A 379 -7.50 2.40 0.23
C GLN A 379 -8.02 3.00 -1.07
N SER A 380 -7.23 3.85 -1.72
CA SER A 380 -7.63 4.50 -2.99
C SER A 380 -7.18 3.70 -4.20
N VAL A 381 -5.99 3.09 -4.15
CA VAL A 381 -5.41 2.32 -5.27
C VAL A 381 -4.71 1.07 -4.75
N TRP A 382 -4.75 -0.03 -5.51
CA TRP A 382 -3.93 -1.20 -5.24
C TRP A 382 -2.69 -1.10 -6.11
N ASN A 383 -1.57 -0.74 -5.49
CA ASN A 383 -0.32 -0.48 -6.18
C ASN A 383 0.61 -1.67 -5.98
N VAL A 384 0.78 -2.49 -7.02
CA VAL A 384 1.70 -3.64 -6.99
C VAL A 384 2.45 -3.73 -8.30
N GLY A 385 3.77 -3.84 -8.20
CA GLY A 385 4.65 -4.03 -9.34
C GLY A 385 4.70 -2.81 -10.26
N GLY A 386 4.94 -3.08 -11.54
CA GLY A 386 5.12 -2.06 -12.57
C GLY A 386 5.76 -2.63 -13.82
N GLY A 387 6.07 -1.76 -14.76
CA GLY A 387 6.65 -2.16 -16.04
C GLY A 387 5.80 -3.17 -16.81
N LYS A 388 6.49 -4.03 -17.55
CA LYS A 388 5.91 -5.05 -18.44
C LYS A 388 5.19 -6.18 -17.71
N ASN A 389 5.42 -6.34 -16.40
CA ASN A 389 4.69 -7.31 -15.58
C ASN A 389 3.21 -6.93 -15.45
N ILE A 390 2.90 -5.63 -15.51
CA ILE A 390 1.53 -5.12 -15.37
C ILE A 390 0.94 -4.79 -16.74
N TYR A 391 1.57 -3.86 -17.48
CA TYR A 391 1.11 -3.48 -18.81
C TYR A 391 2.28 -3.06 -19.69
N ASP A 392 2.32 -3.62 -20.89
CA ASP A 392 3.31 -3.30 -21.92
C ASP A 392 2.66 -2.35 -22.92
N ALA A 393 3.03 -1.06 -22.89
CA ALA A 393 2.44 -0.05 -23.78
C ALA A 393 2.87 -0.22 -25.24
N ASP A 394 4.01 -0.88 -25.50
CA ASP A 394 4.51 -1.08 -26.86
C ASP A 394 3.80 -2.26 -27.53
N LEU A 395 3.64 -3.36 -26.78
CA LEU A 395 2.88 -4.54 -27.23
C LEU A 395 1.37 -4.38 -27.02
N ARG A 396 0.96 -3.37 -26.25
CA ARG A 396 -0.44 -3.07 -25.87
C ARG A 396 -1.16 -4.24 -25.21
N VAL A 397 -0.47 -4.93 -24.30
CA VAL A 397 -1.00 -6.12 -23.59
C VAL A 397 -0.77 -6.05 -22.09
N TRP A 398 -1.71 -6.62 -21.34
CA TRP A 398 -1.58 -6.86 -19.90
C TRP A 398 -0.56 -7.98 -19.64
N GLY A 399 0.44 -7.69 -18.81
CA GLY A 399 1.44 -8.66 -18.35
C GLY A 399 2.14 -9.42 -19.47
N SER A 400 3.00 -8.74 -20.25
CA SER A 400 3.74 -9.40 -21.33
C SER A 400 4.82 -10.36 -20.81
N THR A 401 5.25 -10.18 -19.55
CA THR A 401 6.31 -10.97 -18.90
C THR A 401 5.80 -11.90 -17.80
N THR A 402 4.61 -11.65 -17.22
CA THR A 402 4.00 -12.46 -16.14
C THR A 402 2.46 -12.35 -16.19
N SER A 403 1.74 -13.15 -15.39
CA SER A 403 0.27 -13.01 -15.25
C SER A 403 -0.17 -11.82 -14.39
N GLN A 404 0.76 -11.15 -13.69
CA GLN A 404 0.46 -10.23 -12.59
C GLN A 404 -0.55 -9.13 -12.97
N GLY A 405 -0.37 -8.47 -14.12
CA GLY A 405 -1.30 -7.43 -14.58
C GLY A 405 -2.71 -7.94 -14.85
N LYS A 406 -2.84 -9.15 -15.41
CA LYS A 406 -4.15 -9.79 -15.66
C LYS A 406 -4.83 -10.13 -14.34
N ASP A 407 -4.08 -10.73 -13.42
CA ASP A 407 -4.58 -11.13 -12.11
C ASP A 407 -5.03 -9.91 -11.28
N LEU A 408 -4.28 -8.81 -11.32
CA LEU A 408 -4.63 -7.56 -10.63
C LEU A 408 -5.91 -6.95 -11.19
N ARG A 409 -6.04 -6.87 -12.52
CA ARG A 409 -7.25 -6.37 -13.19
C ARG A 409 -8.48 -7.20 -12.80
N ASP A 410 -8.40 -8.52 -12.91
CA ASP A 410 -9.55 -9.39 -12.67
C ASP A 410 -9.99 -9.34 -11.20
N VAL A 411 -9.03 -9.26 -10.26
CA VAL A 411 -9.31 -9.12 -8.83
C VAL A 411 -9.95 -7.77 -8.49
N THR A 412 -9.47 -6.67 -9.06
CA THR A 412 -10.00 -5.33 -8.76
C THR A 412 -11.41 -5.14 -9.31
N TYR A 413 -11.67 -5.65 -10.51
CA TYR A 413 -13.01 -5.60 -11.13
C TYR A 413 -14.04 -6.39 -10.33
N ALA A 414 -13.69 -7.59 -9.87
CA ALA A 414 -14.56 -8.39 -9.03
C ALA A 414 -14.89 -7.74 -7.67
N ASN A 415 -14.24 -6.62 -7.32
CA ASN A 415 -14.38 -5.93 -6.03
C ASN A 415 -14.74 -4.45 -6.18
N TYR A 416 -15.19 -4.03 -7.37
CA TYR A 416 -15.56 -2.65 -7.67
C TYR A 416 -14.49 -1.64 -7.23
N TYR A 417 -13.24 -1.98 -7.53
CA TYR A 417 -12.06 -1.25 -7.09
C TYR A 417 -11.24 -0.82 -8.32
N PRO A 418 -10.57 0.35 -8.29
CA PRO A 418 -9.72 0.76 -9.41
C PRO A 418 -8.58 -0.23 -9.63
N SER A 419 -8.46 -0.72 -10.85
CA SER A 419 -7.25 -1.43 -11.31
C SER A 419 -6.09 -0.45 -11.47
N SER A 420 -4.87 -0.97 -11.57
CA SER A 420 -3.68 -0.14 -11.74
C SER A 420 -2.69 -0.70 -12.76
N PHE A 421 -2.00 0.19 -13.49
CA PHE A 421 -0.80 -0.18 -14.23
C PHE A 421 0.48 -0.20 -13.38
N GLY A 422 0.35 -0.04 -12.05
CA GLY A 422 1.49 0.05 -11.13
C GLY A 422 2.35 1.27 -11.41
N VAL A 423 3.64 1.15 -11.10
CA VAL A 423 4.64 2.18 -11.47
C VAL A 423 5.05 1.99 -12.93
N ASN A 424 4.75 2.96 -13.78
CA ASN A 424 4.92 2.79 -15.21
C ASN A 424 5.13 4.09 -16.00
N PHE A 425 5.34 3.90 -17.31
CA PHE A 425 5.41 4.90 -18.37
C PHE A 425 6.30 6.10 -18.05
N PRO A 426 7.62 5.93 -17.92
CA PRO A 426 8.50 7.09 -17.79
C PRO A 426 8.42 7.97 -19.04
N ILE A 427 8.41 9.29 -18.84
CA ILE A 427 8.59 10.26 -19.93
C ILE A 427 10.09 10.42 -20.16
N THR A 428 10.56 9.98 -21.32
CA THR A 428 11.98 9.97 -21.69
C THR A 428 12.17 10.55 -23.10
N ALA A 429 13.43 10.68 -23.55
CA ALA A 429 13.76 11.09 -24.91
C ALA A 429 13.02 10.33 -26.03
N ALA A 430 12.66 9.06 -25.80
CA ALA A 430 11.99 8.20 -26.77
C ALA A 430 10.45 8.23 -26.70
N SER A 431 9.88 8.87 -25.68
CA SER A 431 8.44 8.93 -25.48
C SER A 431 7.74 9.76 -26.56
N THR A 432 6.57 9.30 -27.00
CA THR A 432 5.78 10.00 -28.04
C THR A 432 4.37 10.31 -27.56
N VAL A 433 3.75 11.32 -28.17
CA VAL A 433 2.34 11.67 -27.98
C VAL A 433 1.42 10.46 -28.21
N GLU A 434 1.65 9.69 -29.27
CA GLU A 434 0.82 8.53 -29.62
C GLU A 434 0.85 7.45 -28.55
N GLN A 435 1.98 7.25 -27.89
CA GLN A 435 2.09 6.29 -26.79
C GLN A 435 1.23 6.71 -25.60
N TYR A 436 1.23 8.01 -25.25
CA TYR A 436 0.44 8.54 -24.14
C TYR A 436 -1.04 8.64 -24.46
N GLU A 437 -1.42 8.90 -25.71
CA GLU A 437 -2.82 8.78 -26.17
C GLU A 437 -3.33 7.35 -25.97
N HIS A 438 -2.51 6.34 -26.29
CA HIS A 438 -2.85 4.93 -26.08
C HIS A 438 -2.95 4.58 -24.58
N ILE A 439 -1.97 5.01 -23.78
CA ILE A 439 -1.97 4.78 -22.33
C ILE A 439 -3.23 5.35 -21.69
N GLU A 440 -3.56 6.61 -21.96
CA GLU A 440 -4.74 7.28 -21.41
C GLU A 440 -6.04 6.65 -21.92
N ALA A 441 -6.12 6.35 -23.22
CA ALA A 441 -7.28 5.65 -23.79
C ALA A 441 -7.54 4.32 -23.09
N THR A 442 -6.54 3.44 -23.00
CA THR A 442 -6.68 2.16 -22.31
C THR A 442 -6.98 2.36 -20.83
N ALA A 443 -6.36 3.35 -20.17
CA ALA A 443 -6.61 3.63 -18.76
C ALA A 443 -8.06 4.02 -18.52
N ILE A 444 -8.63 4.93 -19.32
CA ILE A 444 -10.04 5.31 -19.21
C ILE A 444 -10.96 4.14 -19.57
N GLY A 445 -10.66 3.40 -20.63
CA GLY A 445 -11.46 2.26 -21.07
C GLY A 445 -11.61 1.20 -19.99
N HIS A 446 -10.55 0.95 -19.23
CA HIS A 446 -10.51 -0.03 -18.13
C HIS A 446 -10.71 0.57 -16.73
N GLY A 447 -10.92 1.88 -16.60
CA GLY A 447 -11.01 2.54 -15.30
C GLY A 447 -9.76 2.38 -14.43
N THR A 448 -8.57 2.33 -15.03
CA THR A 448 -7.30 2.12 -14.32
C THR A 448 -6.64 3.45 -13.92
N THR A 449 -5.82 3.40 -12.87
CA THR A 449 -4.88 4.47 -12.50
C THR A 449 -3.44 3.93 -12.53
N TYR A 450 -2.43 4.78 -12.31
CA TYR A 450 -1.03 4.37 -12.25
C TYR A 450 -0.18 5.42 -11.54
N PHE A 451 1.00 4.99 -11.11
CA PHE A 451 2.08 5.89 -10.77
C PHE A 451 2.90 6.20 -12.01
N LEU A 452 2.74 7.40 -12.56
CA LEU A 452 3.54 7.88 -13.68
C LEU A 452 4.96 8.16 -13.18
N LYS A 453 5.90 7.35 -13.65
CA LYS A 453 7.30 7.45 -13.25
C LYS A 453 7.92 8.72 -13.85
N ILE A 454 8.42 9.62 -13.02
CA ILE A 454 8.89 10.94 -13.46
C ILE A 454 10.29 11.24 -12.92
N GLY A 455 11.21 11.62 -13.79
CA GLY A 455 12.56 12.06 -13.42
C GLY A 455 12.88 13.29 -14.24
N GLN A 456 13.33 14.36 -13.57
CA GLN A 456 13.46 15.67 -14.22
C GLN A 456 14.36 15.63 -15.45
N ASP A 457 15.53 15.00 -15.36
CA ASP A 457 16.47 14.96 -16.49
C ASP A 457 15.90 14.19 -17.69
N ASP A 458 15.18 13.09 -17.46
CA ASP A 458 14.55 12.31 -18.53
C ASP A 458 13.37 13.06 -19.18
N VAL A 459 12.56 13.74 -18.38
CA VAL A 459 11.47 14.59 -18.89
C VAL A 459 12.03 15.73 -19.72
N GLU A 460 13.08 16.40 -19.25
CA GLU A 460 13.72 17.49 -19.96
C GLU A 460 14.41 17.02 -21.24
N SER A 461 14.82 15.75 -21.33
CA SER A 461 15.36 15.16 -22.55
C SER A 461 14.29 14.87 -23.61
N CYS A 462 13.00 14.86 -23.27
CA CYS A 462 11.90 14.50 -24.17
C CYS A 462 11.48 15.67 -25.07
N PRO A 463 11.66 15.59 -26.40
CA PRO A 463 11.29 16.67 -27.32
C PRO A 463 9.78 16.96 -27.33
N GLN A 464 8.96 15.97 -26.97
CA GLN A 464 7.50 16.05 -27.00
C GLN A 464 6.86 16.28 -25.61
N LYS A 465 7.65 16.55 -24.56
CA LYS A 465 7.17 16.60 -23.16
C LYS A 465 5.90 17.45 -22.97
N TYR A 466 5.84 18.64 -23.55
CA TYR A 466 4.69 19.53 -23.40
C TYR A 466 3.44 19.02 -24.11
N ALA A 467 3.61 18.38 -25.27
CA ALA A 467 2.50 17.74 -25.98
C ALA A 467 1.97 16.54 -25.20
N ILE A 468 2.87 15.72 -24.63
CA ILE A 468 2.51 14.61 -23.73
C ILE A 468 1.76 15.13 -22.49
N PHE A 469 2.23 16.21 -21.86
CA PHE A 469 1.53 16.81 -20.73
C PHE A 469 0.11 17.26 -21.09
N ASN A 470 -0.05 17.83 -22.29
CA ASN A 470 -1.36 18.24 -22.78
C ASN A 470 -2.29 17.06 -23.05
N VAL A 471 -1.78 15.94 -23.57
CA VAL A 471 -2.54 14.69 -23.73
C VAL A 471 -3.07 14.24 -22.38
N ILE A 472 -2.18 13.99 -21.42
CA ILE A 472 -2.54 13.52 -20.07
C ILE A 472 -3.59 14.45 -19.44
N ARG A 473 -3.36 15.78 -19.49
CA ARG A 473 -4.33 16.75 -18.98
C ARG A 473 -5.69 16.62 -19.65
N THR A 474 -5.73 16.55 -20.97
CA THR A 474 -6.98 16.54 -21.75
C THR A 474 -7.81 15.30 -21.44
N TRP A 475 -7.16 14.13 -21.42
CA TRP A 475 -7.80 12.86 -21.07
C TRP A 475 -8.29 12.87 -19.62
N GLU A 476 -7.45 13.28 -18.67
CA GLU A 476 -7.82 13.28 -17.25
C GLU A 476 -8.87 14.34 -16.89
N GLU A 477 -8.91 15.50 -17.57
CA GLU A 477 -10.02 16.45 -17.46
C GLU A 477 -11.34 15.83 -17.92
N SER A 478 -11.33 15.14 -19.07
CA SER A 478 -12.53 14.49 -19.61
C SER A 478 -13.00 13.30 -18.75
N ARG A 479 -12.07 12.54 -18.13
CA ARG A 479 -12.37 11.49 -17.14
C ARG A 479 -13.13 12.06 -15.95
N ARG A 480 -12.59 13.11 -15.32
CA ARG A 480 -13.19 13.76 -14.14
C ARG A 480 -14.56 14.36 -14.43
N ALA A 481 -14.77 14.80 -15.67
CA ALA A 481 -16.05 15.30 -16.18
C ALA A 481 -17.04 14.18 -16.58
N ASN A 482 -16.68 12.90 -16.36
CA ASN A 482 -17.47 11.74 -16.76
C ASN A 482 -17.86 11.74 -18.25
N ALA A 483 -16.98 12.22 -19.13
CA ALA A 483 -17.35 12.52 -20.52
C ALA A 483 -17.46 11.31 -21.45
N PHE A 484 -17.11 10.10 -20.98
CA PHE A 484 -17.08 8.88 -21.79
C PHE A 484 -18.26 7.97 -21.43
N PRO A 485 -19.26 7.83 -22.32
CA PRO A 485 -20.31 6.83 -22.17
C PRO A 485 -19.74 5.40 -22.17
N THR A 486 -20.49 4.46 -21.60
CA THR A 486 -20.09 3.04 -21.50
C THR A 486 -19.65 2.43 -22.84
N TYR A 487 -20.36 2.73 -23.95
CA TYR A 487 -20.02 2.16 -25.25
C TYR A 487 -18.68 2.68 -25.78
N ILE A 488 -18.33 3.95 -25.52
CA ILE A 488 -17.02 4.51 -25.87
C ILE A 488 -15.93 3.84 -25.03
N ARG A 489 -16.14 3.69 -23.70
CA ARG A 489 -15.16 3.02 -22.84
C ARG A 489 -14.85 1.60 -23.34
N LYS A 490 -15.86 0.83 -23.75
CA LYS A 490 -15.67 -0.50 -24.35
C LYS A 490 -14.82 -0.45 -25.63
N MET A 491 -14.96 0.59 -26.46
CA MET A 491 -14.09 0.76 -27.63
C MET A 491 -12.64 1.08 -27.24
N LEU A 492 -12.43 1.92 -26.22
CA LEU A 492 -11.11 2.29 -25.72
C LEU A 492 -10.33 1.10 -25.13
N GLN A 493 -11.02 0.04 -24.72
CA GLN A 493 -10.40 -1.21 -24.26
C GLN A 493 -9.75 -2.02 -25.39
N ASN A 494 -10.06 -1.75 -26.67
CA ASN A 494 -9.48 -2.49 -27.77
C ASN A 494 -8.06 -2.00 -28.10
N PRO A 495 -7.00 -2.79 -27.82
CA PRO A 495 -5.62 -2.35 -28.01
C PRO A 495 -5.23 -2.17 -29.49
N ALA A 496 -6.01 -2.71 -30.43
CA ALA A 496 -5.75 -2.54 -31.86
C ALA A 496 -6.14 -1.15 -32.37
N LEU A 497 -6.94 -0.40 -31.61
CA LEU A 497 -7.37 0.95 -31.98
C LEU A 497 -6.38 1.99 -31.46
N SER A 498 -6.30 3.12 -32.16
CA SER A 498 -5.54 4.28 -31.73
C SER A 498 -6.46 5.49 -31.67
N TRP A 499 -6.21 6.40 -30.75
CA TRP A 499 -7.13 7.47 -30.40
C TRP A 499 -6.40 8.81 -30.37
N ARG A 500 -7.17 9.88 -30.58
CA ARG A 500 -6.74 11.25 -30.27
C ARG A 500 -7.90 12.01 -29.67
N LEU A 501 -7.68 12.61 -28.51
CA LEU A 501 -8.69 13.42 -27.83
C LEU A 501 -8.32 14.91 -27.92
N GLU A 502 -9.27 15.72 -28.37
CA GLU A 502 -9.07 17.17 -28.48
C GLU A 502 -10.16 17.92 -27.74
N LYS A 503 -9.77 18.92 -26.96
CA LYS A 503 -10.70 19.86 -26.34
C LYS A 503 -11.26 20.79 -27.42
N LYS A 504 -12.58 21.02 -27.43
CA LYS A 504 -13.20 21.92 -28.38
C LYS A 504 -12.84 23.38 -28.07
N ALA A 505 -12.70 24.20 -29.11
CA ALA A 505 -12.31 25.61 -28.97
C ALA A 505 -13.31 26.44 -28.14
N ASP A 506 -14.59 26.07 -28.18
CA ASP A 506 -15.66 26.72 -27.41
C ASP A 506 -15.78 26.20 -25.96
N SER A 507 -14.90 25.28 -25.55
CA SER A 507 -14.94 24.60 -24.24
C SER A 507 -16.25 23.83 -23.96
N SER A 508 -17.05 23.51 -24.98
CA SER A 508 -18.31 22.77 -24.82
C SER A 508 -18.12 21.27 -24.56
N GLY A 509 -16.87 20.78 -24.62
CA GLY A 509 -16.52 19.38 -24.41
C GLY A 509 -15.27 18.99 -25.21
N TRP A 510 -15.26 17.75 -25.71
CA TRP A 510 -14.14 17.16 -26.42
C TRP A 510 -14.61 16.46 -27.70
N THR A 511 -13.70 16.29 -28.64
CA THR A 511 -13.88 15.41 -29.80
C THR A 511 -12.88 14.28 -29.71
N LEU A 512 -13.37 13.05 -29.68
CA LEU A 512 -12.55 11.84 -29.70
C LEU A 512 -12.46 11.31 -31.13
N TYR A 513 -11.26 11.21 -31.67
CA TYR A 513 -11.00 10.66 -32.99
C TYR A 513 -10.45 9.24 -32.87
N GLN A 514 -11.05 8.31 -33.61
CA GLN A 514 -10.40 7.05 -33.94
C GLN A 514 -9.38 7.32 -35.04
N MET A 515 -8.13 6.92 -34.81
CA MET A 515 -7.03 7.16 -35.73
C MET A 515 -6.96 6.03 -36.76
N GLU A 516 -6.82 6.39 -38.04
CA GLU A 516 -6.70 5.48 -39.17
C GLU A 516 -5.46 5.86 -39.97
N ASN A 517 -4.47 4.97 -40.04
CA ASN A 517 -3.19 5.22 -40.73
C ASN A 517 -2.50 6.54 -40.32
N GLY A 518 -2.59 6.91 -39.03
CA GLY A 518 -2.01 8.14 -38.48
C GLY A 518 -2.84 9.41 -38.74
N GLN A 519 -4.01 9.30 -39.36
CA GLN A 519 -4.92 10.42 -39.61
C GLN A 519 -6.19 10.31 -38.75
N LYS A 520 -6.85 11.46 -38.54
CA LYS A 520 -8.15 11.50 -37.85
C LYS A 520 -9.21 10.87 -38.74
N GLY A 521 -9.73 9.71 -38.34
CA GLY A 521 -10.83 9.02 -38.99
C GLY A 521 -12.16 9.40 -38.35
N HIS A 522 -12.94 8.39 -37.98
CA HIS A 522 -14.24 8.59 -37.34
C HIS A 522 -14.15 9.38 -36.01
N SER A 523 -15.13 10.25 -35.75
CA SER A 523 -15.13 11.14 -34.58
C SER A 523 -16.36 10.98 -33.72
N PHE A 524 -16.19 11.10 -32.40
CA PHE A 524 -17.25 11.08 -31.40
C PHE A 524 -17.30 12.41 -30.64
N ASP A 525 -18.51 12.93 -30.45
CA ASP A 525 -18.75 14.13 -29.65
C ASP A 525 -18.86 13.74 -28.17
N LEU A 526 -17.99 14.30 -27.32
CA LEU A 526 -17.99 14.06 -25.89
C LEU A 526 -18.33 15.34 -25.13
N LYS A 527 -19.14 15.23 -24.08
CA LYS A 527 -19.57 16.33 -23.22
C LYS A 527 -19.48 15.89 -21.77
N ALA A 528 -19.30 16.85 -20.87
CA ALA A 528 -19.39 16.58 -19.44
C ALA A 528 -20.79 16.03 -19.11
N ASP A 529 -20.84 14.96 -18.32
CA ASP A 529 -22.08 14.38 -17.82
C ASP A 529 -22.12 14.50 -16.29
N GLY A 530 -23.17 15.14 -15.77
CA GLY A 530 -23.40 15.29 -14.33
C GLY A 530 -24.12 14.08 -13.71
N ASN A 531 -24.54 13.10 -14.50
CA ASN A 531 -25.25 11.92 -14.02
C ASN A 531 -24.31 10.81 -13.52
N VAL A 532 -24.89 9.86 -12.77
CA VAL A 532 -24.21 8.78 -12.05
C VAL A 532 -23.32 7.93 -12.97
N PHE A 533 -22.05 7.81 -12.61
CA PHE A 533 -21.06 6.98 -13.31
C PHE A 533 -21.40 5.49 -13.12
N CYS A 534 -21.60 4.75 -14.22
CA CYS A 534 -21.68 3.29 -14.19
C CYS A 534 -20.28 2.68 -14.20
N PHE A 535 -19.91 1.95 -13.14
CA PHE A 535 -18.76 1.06 -13.17
C PHE A 535 -19.08 -0.10 -14.11
N VAL A 536 -18.28 -0.31 -15.15
CA VAL A 536 -18.45 -1.42 -16.08
C VAL A 536 -17.10 -2.14 -16.14
N PRO A 537 -17.02 -3.37 -15.59
CA PRO A 537 -15.83 -4.21 -15.69
C PRO A 537 -15.31 -4.37 -17.14
#